data_AF-A0A930WI31-F1
#
_entry.id   AF-A0A930WI31-F1
#
_cell.length_a   1.000
_cell.length_b   1.000
_cell.length_c   1.000
_cell.angle_alpha   90.00
_cell.angle_beta   90.00
_cell.angle_gamma   90.00
#
_symmetry.space_group_name_H-M   'P 1'
#
loop_
_entity.id
_entity.type
_entity.pdbx_description
1 polymer ?
#
loop_
_entity_poly.entity_id
_entity_poly.type
_entity_poly.pdbx_seq_one_letter_code
_entity_poly.pdbx_strand_id
1 'polypeptide(L)'
;AIVTLVALRILPRTRDAAAVLLLRIILSAFLGGGFAPLLYSMAGGLASFAAMALLLRRTQLSLVGISAVGGLLHNMAQLLVAAAVMESSALLLYAPLLSVVGILTGTSIGILAQSIVKKINTR
;
A
#
# COMPACT_ATOMS: atom_id res chain seq x y z
N ALA A 1 2.34 5.32 -0.92
CA ALA A 1 1.96 4.56 0.29
C ALA A 1 1.79 5.45 1.53
N ILE A 2 2.77 6.31 1.89
CA ILE A 2 2.73 7.17 3.09
C ILE A 2 1.43 7.96 3.21
N VAL A 3 1.04 8.70 2.16
CA VAL A 3 -0.20 9.51 2.14
C VAL A 3 -1.43 8.67 2.47
N THR A 4 -1.51 7.44 1.96
CA THR A 4 -2.67 6.56 2.17
C THR A 4 -2.73 6.04 3.61
N LEU A 5 -1.57 5.69 4.18
CA LEU A 5 -1.48 5.24 5.57
C LEU A 5 -1.81 6.37 6.54
N VAL A 6 -1.29 7.58 6.29
CA VAL A 6 -1.58 8.78 7.08
C VAL A 6 -3.06 9.15 6.96
N ALA A 7 -3.62 9.16 5.75
CA ALA A 7 -5.04 9.41 5.51
C ALA A 7 -5.93 8.40 6.24
N LEU A 8 -5.59 7.10 6.19
CA LEU A 8 -6.33 6.04 6.89
C LEU A 8 -6.30 6.21 8.41
N ARG A 9 -5.25 6.83 8.97
CA ARG A 9 -5.10 7.03 10.42
C ARG A 9 -5.77 8.31 10.92
N ILE A 10 -5.73 9.39 10.15
CA ILE A 10 -6.19 10.73 10.55
C ILE A 10 -7.64 10.97 10.15
N LEU A 11 -8.07 10.50 8.98
CA LEU A 11 -9.43 10.76 8.51
C LEU A 11 -10.44 9.92 9.30
N PRO A 12 -11.59 10.52 9.69
CA PRO A 12 -12.58 9.84 10.52
C PRO A 12 -13.28 8.69 9.79
N ARG A 13 -13.40 8.78 8.46
CA ARG A 13 -14.05 7.75 7.64
C ARG A 13 -13.04 7.06 6.73
N THR A 14 -13.05 5.73 6.74
CA THR A 14 -12.23 4.91 5.82
C THR A 14 -12.56 5.16 4.35
N ARG A 15 -13.77 5.66 4.05
CA ARG A 15 -14.18 6.03 2.69
C ARG A 15 -13.35 7.20 2.13
N ASP A 16 -13.01 8.17 2.97
CA ASP A 16 -12.25 9.34 2.54
C ASP A 16 -10.80 8.94 2.21
N ALA A 17 -10.21 8.05 3.02
CA ALA A 17 -8.90 7.47 2.74
C ALA A 17 -8.91 6.61 1.45
N ALA A 18 -10.00 5.89 1.18
CA ALA A 18 -10.18 5.14 -0.07
C ALA A 18 -10.27 6.08 -1.28
N ALA A 19 -10.97 7.21 -1.16
CA ALA A 19 -11.03 8.21 -2.23
C ALA A 19 -9.65 8.79 -2.55
N VAL A 20 -8.83 9.09 -1.52
CA VAL A 20 -7.44 9.53 -1.71
C VAL A 20 -6.60 8.47 -2.44
N LEU A 21 -6.78 7.19 -2.12
CA LEU A 21 -6.11 6.10 -2.82
C LEU A 21 -6.52 6.03 -4.29
N LEU A 22 -7.82 6.08 -4.58
CA LEU A 22 -8.35 6.01 -5.95
C LEU A 22 -7.87 7.20 -6.78
N LEU A 23 -7.93 8.42 -6.24
CA LEU A 23 -7.39 9.60 -6.89
C LEU A 23 -5.90 9.43 -7.21
N ARG A 24 -5.10 8.91 -6.27
CA ARG A 24 -3.69 8.64 -6.53
C ARG A 24 -3.50 7.65 -7.67
N ILE A 25 -4.25 6.55 -7.71
CA ILE A 25 -4.15 5.53 -8.75
C ILE A 25 -4.49 6.14 -10.12
N ILE A 26 -5.58 6.90 -10.19
CA ILE A 26 -6.03 7.56 -11.42
C ILE A 26 -4.96 8.56 -11.89
N LEU A 27 -4.47 9.42 -11.01
CA LEU A 27 -3.41 10.39 -11.34
C LEU A 27 -2.13 9.68 -11.80
N SER A 28 -1.72 8.61 -11.12
CA SER A 28 -0.57 7.80 -11.54
C SER A 28 -0.76 7.17 -12.92
N ALA A 29 -1.99 6.79 -13.29
CA ALA A 29 -2.26 6.27 -14.63
C ALA A 29 -2.22 7.34 -15.72
N PHE A 30 -2.75 8.54 -15.44
CA PHE A 30 -2.66 9.68 -16.35
C PHE A 30 -1.21 10.14 -16.58
N LEU A 31 -0.40 10.17 -15.52
CA LEU A 31 1.00 10.60 -15.60
C LEU A 31 1.95 9.50 -16.09
N GLY A 32 1.65 8.24 -15.78
CA GLY A 32 2.49 7.08 -16.07
C GLY A 32 2.27 6.43 -17.43
N GLY A 33 1.23 6.82 -18.17
CA GLY A 33 1.05 6.48 -19.58
C GLY A 33 0.95 4.98 -19.87
N GLY A 34 -0.07 4.29 -19.36
CA GLY A 34 -0.34 2.91 -19.78
C GLY A 34 -1.37 2.15 -18.94
N PHE A 35 -2.04 1.18 -19.58
CA PHE A 35 -3.04 0.34 -18.91
C PHE A 35 -2.41 -0.67 -17.93
N ALA A 36 -1.26 -1.25 -18.26
CA ALA A 36 -0.60 -2.21 -17.39
C ALA A 36 -0.12 -1.60 -16.05
N PRO A 37 0.58 -0.43 -16.01
CA PRO A 37 0.91 0.24 -14.76
C PRO A 37 -0.30 0.59 -13.88
N LEU A 38 -1.45 0.91 -14.50
CA LEU A 38 -2.71 1.13 -13.78
C LEU A 38 -3.15 -0.16 -13.06
N LEU A 39 -3.19 -1.30 -13.74
CA LEU A 39 -3.56 -2.59 -13.15
C LEU A 39 -2.66 -2.96 -11.97
N TYR A 40 -1.35 -2.75 -12.12
CA TYR A 40 -0.34 -3.01 -11.09
C TYR A 40 -0.59 -2.16 -9.84
N SER A 41 -0.82 -0.84 -10.04
CA SER A 41 -1.10 0.11 -8.96
C SER A 41 -2.44 -0.16 -8.27
N MET A 42 -3.46 -0.57 -9.04
CA MET A 42 -4.75 -0.99 -8.49
C MET A 42 -4.63 -2.23 -7.62
N ALA A 43 -4.00 -3.29 -8.14
CA ALA A 43 -3.85 -4.55 -7.44
C ALA A 43 -3.08 -4.37 -6.13
N GLY A 44 -1.88 -3.80 -6.20
CA GLY A 44 -1.07 -3.53 -5.02
C GLY A 44 -1.76 -2.55 -4.07
N GLY A 45 -2.29 -1.45 -4.61
CA GLY A 45 -2.87 -0.36 -3.80
C GLY A 45 -4.08 -0.80 -3.00
N LEU A 46 -5.02 -1.48 -3.65
CA LEU A 46 -6.27 -1.94 -3.03
C LEU A 46 -6.03 -3.08 -2.03
N ALA A 47 -5.19 -4.07 -2.39
CA ALA A 47 -4.87 -5.18 -1.48
C ALA A 47 -4.21 -4.67 -0.20
N SER A 48 -3.22 -3.78 -0.35
CA SER A 48 -2.53 -3.14 0.77
C SER A 48 -3.49 -2.33 1.64
N PHE A 49 -4.36 -1.52 1.03
CA PHE A 49 -5.33 -0.70 1.75
C PHE A 49 -6.35 -1.54 2.53
N ALA A 50 -6.90 -2.59 1.91
CA ALA A 50 -7.84 -3.49 2.56
C ALA A 50 -7.21 -4.16 3.78
N ALA A 51 -5.97 -4.65 3.65
CA ALA A 51 -5.24 -5.26 4.76
C ALA A 51 -4.98 -4.26 5.89
N MET A 52 -4.47 -3.07 5.57
CA MET A 52 -4.20 -2.04 6.58
C MET A 52 -5.49 -1.61 7.30
N ALA A 53 -6.58 -1.39 6.55
CA ALA A 53 -7.87 -1.01 7.12
C ALA A 53 -8.46 -2.09 8.03
N LEU A 54 -8.28 -3.37 7.68
CA LEU A 54 -8.72 -4.49 8.51
C LEU A 54 -7.88 -4.60 9.78
N LEU A 55 -6.54 -4.52 9.67
CA LEU A 55 -5.63 -4.63 10.80
C LEU A 55 -5.82 -3.50 11.81
N LEU A 56 -6.02 -2.26 11.33
CA LEU A 56 -6.36 -1.10 12.17
C LEU A 56 -7.64 -1.29 12.99
N ARG A 57 -8.61 -2.06 12.48
CA ARG A 57 -9.89 -2.32 13.17
C ARG A 57 -9.86 -3.54 14.06
N ARG A 58 -9.07 -4.56 13.71
CA ARG A 58 -9.10 -5.88 14.34
C ARG A 58 -7.95 -6.13 15.30
N THR A 59 -6.90 -5.30 15.30
CA THR A 59 -5.67 -5.56 16.06
C THR A 59 -5.17 -4.30 16.76
N GLN A 60 -4.35 -4.47 17.80
CA GLN A 60 -3.62 -3.40 18.49
C GLN A 60 -2.20 -3.24 17.93
N LEU A 61 -1.98 -3.60 16.66
CA LEU A 61 -0.66 -3.49 16.03
C LEU A 61 -0.21 -2.03 15.93
N SER A 62 1.10 -1.82 15.98
CA SER A 62 1.67 -0.50 15.75
C SER A 62 1.44 -0.05 14.30
N LEU A 63 1.43 1.26 14.06
CA LEU A 63 1.32 1.82 12.70
C LEU A 63 2.46 1.30 11.80
N VAL A 64 3.64 1.04 12.38
CA VAL A 64 4.79 0.44 11.71
C VAL A 64 4.50 -0.99 11.27
N GLY A 65 3.98 -1.83 12.16
CA GLY A 65 3.63 -3.22 11.84
C GLY A 65 2.53 -3.33 10.79
N ILE A 66 1.50 -2.49 10.89
CA ILE A 66 0.41 -2.43 9.90
C ILE A 66 0.95 -2.03 8.53
N SER A 67 1.87 -1.06 8.48
CA SER A 67 2.52 -0.63 7.24
C SER A 67 3.43 -1.72 6.65
N ALA A 68 4.15 -2.48 7.48
CA ALA A 68 4.99 -3.58 7.02
C ALA A 68 4.17 -4.69 6.33
N VAL A 69 3.05 -5.10 6.94
CA VAL A 69 2.12 -6.07 6.33
C VAL A 69 1.49 -5.49 5.07
N GLY A 70 1.09 -4.22 5.10
CA GLY A 70 0.59 -3.50 3.94
C GLY A 70 1.59 -3.47 2.78
N GLY A 71 2.89 -3.25 3.06
CA GLY A 71 3.96 -3.23 2.07
C GLY A 71 4.23 -4.60 1.45
N LEU A 72 4.22 -5.66 2.26
CA LEU A 72 4.32 -7.03 1.76
C LEU A 72 3.17 -7.37 0.81
N LEU A 73 1.92 -7.14 1.24
CA LEU A 73 0.74 -7.46 0.43
C LEU A 73 0.64 -6.59 -0.82
N HIS A 74 1.12 -5.34 -0.77
CA HIS A 74 1.21 -4.48 -1.95
C HIS A 74 2.06 -5.13 -3.04
N ASN A 75 3.28 -5.53 -2.68
CA ASN A 75 4.23 -6.13 -3.62
C ASN A 75 3.74 -7.48 -4.14
N MET A 76 3.14 -8.31 -3.26
CA MET A 76 2.61 -9.61 -3.67
C MET A 76 1.44 -9.47 -4.65
N ALA A 77 0.47 -8.60 -4.36
CA ALA A 77 -0.66 -8.38 -5.26
C ALA A 77 -0.22 -7.78 -6.60
N GLN A 78 0.73 -6.85 -6.58
CA GLN A 78 1.29 -6.28 -7.80
C GLN A 78 2.02 -7.34 -8.64
N LEU A 79 2.81 -8.21 -7.99
CA LEU A 79 3.54 -9.28 -8.66
C LEU A 79 2.60 -10.31 -9.30
N LEU A 80 1.53 -10.70 -8.60
CA LEU A 80 0.54 -11.65 -9.12
C LEU A 80 -0.12 -11.12 -10.39
N VAL A 81 -0.52 -9.84 -10.39
CA VAL A 81 -1.12 -9.23 -11.58
C VAL A 81 -0.09 -9.02 -12.69
N ALA A 82 1.16 -8.67 -12.36
CA ALA A 82 2.23 -8.59 -13.35
C ALA A 82 2.50 -9.95 -14.02
N ALA A 83 2.57 -11.03 -13.24
CA ALA A 83 2.75 -12.38 -13.76
C ALA A 83 1.59 -12.81 -14.67
N ALA A 84 0.35 -12.43 -14.33
CA ALA A 84 -0.83 -12.70 -15.15
C ALA A 84 -0.82 -11.90 -16.46
N VAL A 85 -0.48 -10.60 -16.41
CA VAL A 85 -0.44 -9.72 -17.60
C VAL A 85 0.70 -10.08 -18.54
N MET A 86 1.85 -10.50 -18.00
CA MET A 86 3.02 -10.91 -18.79
C MET A 86 3.03 -12.40 -19.14
N GLU A 87 1.98 -13.15 -18.74
CA GLU A 87 1.84 -14.60 -18.92
C GLU A 87 3.10 -15.39 -18.53
N SER A 88 3.79 -14.95 -17.47
CA SER A 88 5.09 -15.48 -17.08
C SER A 88 5.14 -15.79 -15.59
N SER A 89 5.09 -17.09 -15.28
CA SER A 89 5.22 -17.60 -13.92
C SER A 89 6.63 -17.41 -13.34
N ALA A 90 7.64 -17.16 -14.19
CA ALA A 90 8.99 -16.85 -13.76
C ALA A 90 9.06 -15.59 -12.87
N LEU A 91 8.09 -14.68 -13.00
CA LEU A 91 8.01 -13.51 -12.11
C LEU A 91 7.78 -13.91 -10.65
N LEU A 92 7.12 -15.03 -10.37
CA LEU A 92 6.87 -15.49 -9.00
C LEU A 92 8.16 -15.89 -8.27
N LEU A 93 9.25 -16.16 -9.00
CA LEU A 93 10.57 -16.36 -8.40
C LEU A 93 11.09 -15.11 -7.67
N TYR A 94 10.60 -13.92 -8.04
CA TYR A 94 10.91 -12.67 -7.33
C TYR A 94 10.09 -12.50 -6.04
N ALA A 95 9.10 -13.35 -5.75
CA ALA A 95 8.23 -13.21 -4.58
C ALA A 95 8.96 -13.19 -3.23
N PRO A 96 9.99 -14.03 -2.97
CA PRO A 96 10.75 -13.96 -1.72
C PRO A 96 11.48 -12.62 -1.58
N LEU A 97 12.14 -12.17 -2.64
CA LEU A 97 12.86 -10.90 -2.65
C LEU A 97 11.90 -9.72 -2.46
N LEU A 98 10.79 -9.70 -3.20
CA LEU A 98 9.78 -8.64 -3.13
C LEU A 98 9.04 -8.62 -1.80
N SER A 99 8.91 -9.77 -1.12
CA SER A 99 8.40 -9.84 0.25
C SER A 99 9.33 -9.13 1.23
N VAL A 100 10.64 -9.42 1.17
CA VAL A 100 11.64 -8.77 2.03
C VAL A 100 11.66 -7.26 1.77
N VAL A 101 11.75 -6.84 0.51
CA VAL A 101 11.73 -5.41 0.13
C VAL A 101 10.41 -4.74 0.55
N GLY A 102 9.28 -5.44 0.41
CA GLY A 102 7.97 -4.93 0.82
C GLY A 102 7.85 -4.70 2.32
N ILE A 103 8.38 -5.60 3.14
CA ILE A 103 8.44 -5.43 4.60
C ILE A 103 9.37 -4.28 4.96
N LEU A 104 10.57 -4.21 4.40
CA LEU A 104 11.55 -3.17 4.70
C LEU A 104 10.99 -1.78 4.35
N THR A 105 10.52 -1.60 3.12
CA THR A 105 9.93 -0.33 2.67
C THR A 105 8.66 0.00 3.45
N GLY A 106 7.79 -0.98 3.71
CA GLY A 106 6.60 -0.81 4.52
C GLY A 106 6.93 -0.36 5.94
N THR A 107 7.97 -0.92 6.56
CA THR A 107 8.45 -0.52 7.89
C THR A 107 8.93 0.91 7.88
N SER A 108 9.79 1.30 6.91
CA SER A 108 10.26 2.68 6.77
C SER A 108 9.10 3.68 6.59
N ILE A 109 8.13 3.34 5.74
CA ILE A 109 6.90 4.14 5.54
C ILE A 109 6.12 4.29 6.83
N GLY A 110 6.01 3.22 7.62
CA GLY A 110 5.29 3.23 8.89
C GLY A 110 5.95 4.13 9.94
N ILE A 111 7.27 4.11 10.04
CA ILE A 111 8.04 4.99 10.96
C ILE A 111 7.83 6.46 10.58
N LEU A 112 7.92 6.78 9.28
CA LEU A 112 7.68 8.12 8.76
C LEU A 112 6.23 8.57 9.02
N ALA A 113 5.25 7.71 8.73
CA ALA A 113 3.85 8.00 8.96
C ALA A 113 3.55 8.24 10.45
N GLN A 114 4.15 7.46 11.35
CA GLN A 114 3.99 7.66 12.79
C GLN A 114 4.54 9.02 13.25
N SER A 115 5.71 9.41 12.72
CA SER A 115 6.32 10.71 12.98
C SER A 115 5.44 11.86 12.50
N ILE A 116 4.84 11.73 11.31
CA ILE A 116 3.92 12.73 10.74
C ILE A 116 2.65 12.83 11.59
N VAL A 117 2.01 11.71 11.90
CA VAL A 117 0.77 11.67 12.70
C VAL A 117 1.00 12.28 14.08
N LYS A 118 2.14 11.98 14.73
CA LYS A 118 2.49 12.57 16.03
C LYS A 118 2.59 14.09 15.93
N LYS A 119 3.27 14.62 14.92
CA LYS A 119 3.41 16.07 14.72
C LYS A 119 2.07 16.76 14.44
N ILE A 120 1.19 16.14 13.66
CA ILE A 120 -0.12 16.71 13.33
C ILE A 120 -1.02 16.74 14.57
N ASN A 121 -1.01 15.68 15.39
CA ASN A 121 -1.83 15.58 16.61
C ASN A 121 -1.24 16.35 17.83
N THR A 122 -0.08 16.99 17.67
CA THR A 122 0.54 17.85 18.71
C THR A 122 0.15 19.32 18.53
N ARG A 123 -0.67 19.66 17.52
CA ARG A 123 -1.38 20.94 17.41
C ARG A 123 -2.83 20.77 17.82
#